data_AF-A0A349QU60-F1
#
_entry.id   AF-A0A349QU60-F1
#
_cell.length_a   1.000
_cell.length_b   1.000
_cell.length_c   1.000
_cell.angle_alpha   90.00
_cell.angle_beta   90.00
_cell.angle_gamma   90.00
#
_symmetry.space_group_name_H-M   'P 1'
#
loop_
_entity.id
_entity.type
_entity.pdbx_description
1 polymer ?
#
loop_
_entity_poly.entity_id
_entity_poly.type
_entity_poly.pdbx_seq_one_letter_code
_entity_poly.pdbx_strand_id
1 'polypeptide(L)' 'MTLNQTPEQIARDNIDAQLKEAGWEIQNLDTMNFSAGLGIAIREYPTSTGP' A
#
# COMPACT_ATOMS: atom_id res chain seq x y z
N MET A 1 -15.67 -16.60 6.74
CA MET A 1 -15.11 -16.08 8.00
C MET A 1 -14.23 -14.88 7.66
N THR A 2 -14.75 -13.66 7.63
CA THR A 2 -13.98 -12.43 7.42
C THR A 2 -13.98 -11.61 8.70
N LEU A 3 -13.33 -12.17 9.72
CA LEU A 3 -13.13 -11.50 11.00
C LEU A 3 -11.77 -10.82 10.91
N ASN A 4 -11.69 -9.55 10.46
CA ASN A 4 -10.55 -8.60 10.62
C ASN A 4 -10.69 -7.35 9.72
N GLN A 5 -11.83 -6.64 9.76
CA GLN A 5 -11.90 -5.26 9.23
C GLN A 5 -11.67 -4.28 10.38
N THR A 6 -10.46 -4.28 10.95
CA THR A 6 -10.10 -3.23 11.90
C THR A 6 -10.24 -1.87 11.21
N PRO A 7 -10.55 -0.79 11.94
CA PRO A 7 -10.62 0.54 11.35
C PRO A 7 -9.36 0.91 10.55
N GLU A 8 -8.21 0.37 10.95
CA GLU A 8 -6.94 0.50 10.22
C GLU A 8 -6.95 -0.19 8.85
N GLN A 9 -7.55 -1.38 8.73
CA GLN A 9 -7.69 -2.06 7.43
C GLN A 9 -8.63 -1.30 6.50
N ILE A 10 -9.72 -0.74 7.03
CA ILE A 10 -10.65 0.10 6.25
C ILE A 10 -9.95 1.38 5.80
N ALA A 11 -9.20 2.03 6.69
CA ALA A 11 -8.41 3.20 6.34
C ALA A 11 -7.38 2.86 5.24
N ARG A 12 -6.72 1.71 5.34
CA ARG A 12 -5.74 1.26 4.34
C ARG A 12 -6.38 1.01 2.98
N ASP A 13 -7.54 0.38 2.92
CA ASP A 13 -8.26 0.14 1.66
C ASP A 13 -8.66 1.46 0.97
N ASN A 14 -9.16 2.43 1.75
CA ASN A 14 -9.50 3.77 1.25
C ASN A 14 -8.27 4.54 0.74
N ILE A 15 -7.11 4.39 1.39
CA ILE A 15 -5.86 5.03 0.95
C ILE A 15 -5.37 4.37 -0.35
N ASP A 16 -5.41 3.03 -0.43
CA ASP A 16 -5.05 2.28 -1.64
C ASP A 16 -5.93 2.70 -2.84
N ALA A 17 -7.23 2.86 -2.61
CA ALA A 17 -8.17 3.33 -3.63
C ALA A 17 -7.81 4.74 -4.13
N GLN A 18 -7.61 5.70 -3.22
CA GLN A 18 -7.26 7.08 -3.57
C GLN A 18 -5.90 7.18 -4.29
N LEU A 19 -4.92 6.37 -3.88
CA LEU A 19 -3.62 6.31 -4.54
C LEU A 19 -3.77 5.82 -6.00
N LYS A 20 -4.56 4.76 -6.21
CA LYS A 20 -4.84 4.27 -7.57
C LYS A 20 -5.58 5.31 -8.41
N GLU A 21 -6.57 6.00 -7.85
CA GLU A 21 -7.29 7.08 -8.53
C GLU A 21 -6.37 8.26 -8.89
N ALA A 22 -5.38 8.55 -8.06
CA ALA A 22 -4.33 9.53 -8.35
C ALA A 22 -3.29 9.04 -9.38
N GLY A 23 -3.42 7.81 -9.91
CA GLY A 23 -2.51 7.21 -10.87
C GLY A 23 -1.23 6.63 -10.26
N TRP A 24 -1.24 6.32 -8.95
CA TRP A 24 -0.12 5.70 -8.27
C TRP A 24 -0.24 4.19 -8.31
N GLU A 25 0.86 3.52 -8.67
CA GLU A 25 0.95 2.08 -8.64
C GLU A 25 1.43 1.60 -7.28
N ILE A 26 0.67 0.69 -6.67
CA ILE A 26 0.92 0.21 -5.32
C ILE A 26 1.68 -1.11 -5.40
N GLN A 27 2.91 -1.13 -4.90
CA GLN A 27 3.80 -2.28 -4.99
C GLN A 27 4.34 -2.65 -3.61
N ASN A 28 4.60 -3.93 -3.39
CA ASN A 28 5.30 -4.38 -2.19
C ASN A 28 6.81 -4.26 -2.41
N LEU A 29 7.57 -4.08 -1.33
CA LEU A 29 9.04 -3.98 -1.41
C LEU A 29 9.68 -5.19 -2.11
N ASP A 30 9.13 -6.39 -1.89
CA ASP A 30 9.60 -7.65 -2.48
C ASP A 30 9.44 -7.68 -4.01
N THR A 31 8.40 -7.04 -4.54
CA THR A 31 8.05 -7.06 -5.96
C THR A 31 8.22 -5.69 -6.61
N MET A 32 9.11 -4.86 -6.09
CA MET A 32 9.19 -3.46 -6.48
C MET A 32 9.73 -3.29 -7.91
N ASN A 33 8.94 -2.67 -8.78
CA ASN A 33 9.31 -2.31 -10.14
C ASN A 33 9.17 -0.80 -10.35
N PHE A 34 10.31 -0.10 -10.36
CA PHE A 34 10.37 1.35 -10.57
C PHE A 34 9.92 1.81 -11.97
N SER A 35 9.75 0.89 -12.92
CA SER A 35 9.29 1.19 -14.28
C SER A 35 7.78 0.99 -14.45
N ALA A 36 7.07 0.65 -13.38
CA ALA A 36 5.67 0.26 -13.47
C ALA A 36 4.72 1.48 -13.64
N GLY A 37 5.10 2.66 -13.12
CA GLY A 37 4.37 3.91 -13.36
C GLY A 37 5.14 5.18 -12.99
N LEU A 38 4.54 6.34 -13.28
CA LEU A 38 5.08 7.67 -12.93
C LEU A 38 5.00 7.96 -11.42
N GLY A 39 3.98 7.42 -10.74
CA GLY A 39 3.84 7.45 -9.28
C GLY A 39 3.84 6.02 -8.75
N ILE A 40 4.69 5.73 -7.77
CA ILE A 40 4.79 4.39 -7.15
C ILE A 40 4.69 4.53 -5.63
N ALA A 41 3.69 3.88 -5.04
CA ALA A 41 3.51 3.76 -3.61
C ALA A 41 4.02 2.39 -3.15
N ILE A 42 5.01 2.38 -2.24
CA ILE A 42 5.56 1.14 -1.69
C ILE A 42 4.86 0.81 -0.37
N ARG A 43 4.34 -0.40 -0.28
CA ARG A 43 3.77 -0.96 0.94
C ARG A 43 4.87 -1.53 1.82
N GLU A 44 4.72 -1.37 3.14
CA GLU A 44 5.54 -2.07 4.15
C GLU A 44 7.03 -1.78 4.00
N TYR A 45 7.39 -0.50 3.82
CA TYR A 45 8.79 -0.10 3.92
C TYR A 45 9.27 -0.34 5.37
N PRO A 46 10.27 -1.22 5.60
CA PRO A 46 10.75 -1.51 6.94
C PRO A 46 11.49 -0.29 7.45
N THR A 47 10.80 0.55 8.23
CA THR A 47 11.46 1.47 9.13
C THR A 47 12.08 0.64 10.25
N SER A 48 13.32 0.93 10.65
CA SER A 48 14.13 0.17 11.63
C SER A 48 13.55 0.04 13.05
N THR A 49 12.27 0.33 13.24
CA THR A 49 11.53 0.19 14.49
C THR A 49 10.39 -0.81 14.28
N GLY A 50 10.56 -2.01 14.79
CA GLY A 50 9.49 -2.95 15.10
C GLY A 50 9.78 -3.60 16.45
N PRO A 51 8.86 -4.37 17.06
CA PRO A 51 7.49 -4.72 16.66
C PRO A 51 6.40 -3.71 17.09
#